data_AF-X1R755-F1
#
_entry.id   AF-X1R755-F1
#
_cell.length_a   1.000
_cell.length_b   1.000
_cell.length_c   1.000
_cell.angle_alpha   90.00
_cell.angle_beta   90.00
_cell.angle_gamma   90.00
#
_symmetry.space_group_name_H-M   'P 1'
#
loop_
_entity.id
_entity.type
_entity.pdbx_description
1 polymer ?
#
loop_
_entity_poly.entity_id
_entity_poly.type
_entity_poly.pdbx_seq_one_letter_code
_entity_poly.pdbx_strand_id
1 'polypeptide(L)'
;MVLSFEETIAFSGYIKEVKIHWPDGCDYIVDVRVGHGPKQFCPKEGFLALNDVTPTYPFNEEVSGGQETIWVEMLNGDAANKHAITVTIALQGVAS
;
A
#
# COMPACT_ATOMS: atom_id res chain seq x y z
N MET A 1 -2.22 17.14 -0.53
CA MET A 1 -1.15 16.80 0.44
C MET A 1 -0.98 15.29 0.37
N VAL A 2 0.23 14.79 0.16
CA VAL A 2 0.51 13.35 0.23
C VAL A 2 0.78 13.00 1.69
N LEU A 3 0.12 11.97 2.21
CA LEU A 3 0.48 11.34 3.46
C LEU A 3 1.29 10.08 3.13
N SER A 4 2.47 9.95 3.74
CA SER A 4 3.32 8.75 3.61
C SER A 4 3.35 8.03 4.96
N PHE A 5 3.17 6.70 4.91
CA PHE A 5 3.35 5.79 6.03
C PHE A 5 4.47 4.82 5.67
N GLU A 6 5.40 4.61 6.59
CA GLU A 6 6.62 3.84 6.33
C GLU A 6 6.85 2.83 7.46
N GLU A 7 7.29 1.63 7.10
CA GLU A 7 7.68 0.57 8.04
C GLU A 7 8.94 -0.14 7.52
N THR A 8 9.98 -0.24 8.35
CA THR A 8 11.22 -0.95 8.00
C THR A 8 11.12 -2.42 8.41
N ILE A 9 11.32 -3.32 7.43
CA ILE A 9 11.20 -4.76 7.66
C ILE A 9 12.55 -5.34 8.07
N ALA A 10 12.58 -6.02 9.22
CA ALA A 10 13.80 -6.57 9.83
C ALA A 10 14.21 -7.97 9.31
N PHE A 11 13.62 -8.43 8.20
CA PHE A 11 13.88 -9.77 7.63
C PHE A 11 13.86 -9.74 6.10
N SER A 12 14.44 -10.77 5.49
CA SER A 12 14.28 -11.06 4.07
C SER A 12 13.04 -11.93 3.83
N GLY A 13 12.38 -11.77 2.69
CA GLY A 13 11.14 -12.49 2.42
C GLY A 13 10.43 -12.00 1.17
N TYR A 14 9.10 -12.13 1.17
CA TYR A 14 8.26 -11.73 0.06
C TYR A 14 7.02 -10.98 0.55
N ILE A 15 6.65 -9.92 -0.18
CA ILE A 15 5.31 -9.34 -0.12
C ILE A 15 4.39 -10.25 -0.93
N LYS A 16 3.38 -10.81 -0.25
CA LYS A 16 2.47 -11.82 -0.81
C LYS A 16 1.12 -11.27 -1.22
N GLU A 17 0.68 -10.22 -0.54
CA GLU A 17 -0.65 -9.66 -0.74
C GLU A 17 -0.67 -8.19 -0.34
N VAL A 18 -1.36 -7.37 -1.12
CA VAL A 18 -1.83 -6.04 -0.70
C VAL A 18 -3.35 -6.04 -0.79
N LYS A 19 -4.00 -5.72 0.33
CA LYS A 19 -5.45 -5.56 0.43
C LYS A 19 -5.75 -4.14 0.83
N ILE A 20 -6.66 -3.51 0.09
CA ILE A 20 -7.03 -2.13 0.34
C ILE A 20 -8.54 -2.08 0.48
N HIS A 21 -9.04 -1.50 1.56
CA HIS A 21 -10.45 -1.25 1.80
C HIS A 21 -10.75 0.23 1.61
N TRP A 22 -11.58 0.54 0.61
CA TRP A 22 -12.22 1.83 0.44
C TRP A 22 -13.68 1.69 0.90
N PRO A 23 -14.10 2.35 1.99
CA PRO A 23 -15.50 2.39 2.36
C PRO A 23 -16.30 3.20 1.34
N ASP A 24 -17.63 3.13 1.45
CA ASP A 24 -18.52 4.01 0.72
C ASP A 24 -18.21 5.50 0.99
N GLY A 25 -18.40 6.34 -0.02
CA GLY A 25 -18.06 7.77 -0.01
C GLY A 25 -16.59 8.08 -0.34
N CYS A 26 -15.78 7.09 -0.70
CA CYS A 26 -14.41 7.28 -1.18
C CYS A 26 -14.29 7.46 -2.71
N ASP A 27 -15.42 7.50 -3.44
CA ASP A 27 -15.70 7.89 -4.85
C ASP A 27 -14.52 8.42 -5.70
N TYR A 28 -13.46 7.64 -5.81
CA TYR A 28 -12.22 8.02 -6.50
C TYR A 28 -11.54 9.29 -5.95
N ILE A 29 -11.74 9.59 -4.67
CA ILE A 29 -11.17 10.77 -4.00
C ILE A 29 -10.02 10.43 -3.05
N VAL A 30 -9.81 9.15 -2.73
CA VAL A 30 -8.64 8.70 -1.96
C VAL A 30 -7.76 7.78 -2.81
N ASP A 31 -6.70 8.38 -3.32
CA ASP A 31 -5.67 7.76 -4.14
C ASP A 31 -4.62 7.06 -3.26
N VAL A 32 -4.27 5.83 -3.60
CA VAL A 32 -3.33 4.99 -2.84
C VAL A 32 -2.29 4.39 -3.77
N ARG A 33 -1.04 4.37 -3.31
CA ARG A 33 0.00 3.51 -3.88
C ARG A 33 0.91 2.94 -2.80
N VAL A 34 1.52 1.81 -3.11
CA VAL A 34 2.39 1.05 -2.23
C VAL A 34 3.69 0.72 -2.95
N GLY A 35 4.77 0.79 -2.21
CA GLY A 35 6.10 0.46 -2.67
C GLY A 35 7.02 -0.02 -1.55
N HIS A 36 8.24 -0.37 -1.94
CA HIS A 36 9.33 -0.70 -1.02
C HIS A 36 10.66 -0.23 -1.62
N GLY A 37 11.56 0.25 -0.77
CA GLY A 37 12.79 0.91 -1.22
C GLY A 37 12.47 2.01 -2.27
N PRO A 38 13.15 2.06 -3.42
CA PRO A 38 12.87 3.04 -4.48
C PRO A 38 11.71 2.61 -5.42
N LYS A 39 11.09 1.46 -5.20
CA LYS A 39 10.18 0.83 -6.17
C LYS A 39 8.72 0.95 -5.74
N GLN A 40 7.88 1.45 -6.65
CA GLN A 40 6.42 1.27 -6.58
C GLN A 40 6.04 -0.09 -7.21
N PHE A 41 5.10 -0.82 -6.60
CA PHE A 41 4.60 -2.08 -7.19
C PHE A 41 3.08 -2.23 -7.18
N CYS A 42 2.35 -1.50 -6.33
CA CYS A 42 0.89 -1.56 -6.28
C CYS A 42 0.29 -0.14 -6.25
N PRO A 43 -0.25 0.39 -7.37
CA PRO A 43 -0.26 -0.18 -8.72
C PRO A 43 1.13 -0.14 -9.37
N LYS A 44 1.28 -0.69 -10.58
CA LYS A 44 2.55 -0.63 -11.34
C LYS A 44 3.03 0.81 -11.57
N GLU A 45 2.11 1.73 -11.81
CA GLU A 45 2.37 3.17 -11.95
C GLU A 45 1.14 3.96 -11.50
N GLY A 46 1.32 5.21 -11.09
CA GLY A 46 0.24 6.08 -10.64
C GLY A 46 -0.36 5.65 -9.29
N PHE A 47 -1.67 5.86 -9.12
CA PHE A 47 -2.43 5.58 -7.90
C PHE A 47 -3.68 4.76 -8.21
N LEU A 48 -4.14 4.00 -7.22
CA LEU A 48 -5.46 3.37 -7.22
C LEU A 48 -6.42 4.21 -6.39
N ALA A 49 -7.60 4.51 -6.93
CA ALA A 49 -8.71 5.08 -6.18
C ALA A 49 -9.96 4.30 -6.56
N LEU A 50 -10.75 3.88 -5.58
CA LEU A 50 -11.98 3.11 -5.77
C LEU A 50 -13.03 3.55 -4.75
N ASN A 51 -14.22 2.96 -4.80
CA ASN A 51 -15.31 3.20 -3.85
C ASN A 51 -16.01 1.90 -3.45
N ASP A 52 -16.44 1.80 -2.20
CA ASP A 52 -17.22 0.70 -1.63
C ASP A 52 -16.72 -0.70 -2.03
N VAL A 53 -15.41 -0.93 -1.86
CA VAL A 53 -14.76 -2.16 -2.33
C VAL A 53 -13.52 -2.51 -1.53
N THR A 54 -13.22 -3.81 -1.49
CA THR A 54 -12.03 -4.36 -0.82
C THR A 54 -11.26 -5.32 -1.74
N PRO A 55 -10.63 -4.83 -2.81
CA PRO A 55 -9.84 -5.69 -3.67
C PRO A 55 -8.63 -6.25 -2.91
N THR A 56 -8.22 -7.44 -3.35
CA THR A 56 -7.05 -8.14 -2.86
C THR A 56 -6.13 -8.41 -4.04
N TYR A 57 -4.90 -7.94 -3.97
CA TYR A 57 -3.91 -8.06 -5.04
C TYR A 57 -2.82 -9.03 -4.61
N PRO A 58 -2.72 -10.20 -5.26
CA PRO A 58 -1.66 -11.16 -4.97
C PRO A 58 -0.33 -10.71 -5.55
N PHE A 59 0.75 -10.92 -4.80
CA PHE A 59 2.11 -10.57 -5.18
C PHE A 59 3.12 -11.69 -4.85
N ASN A 60 4.29 -11.54 -5.45
CA ASN A 60 5.49 -12.31 -5.10
C ASN A 60 6.72 -11.41 -5.24
N GLU A 61 6.63 -10.24 -4.60
CA GLU A 61 7.66 -9.21 -4.65
C GLU A 61 8.69 -9.50 -3.55
N GLU A 62 9.97 -9.56 -3.89
CA GLU A 62 11.03 -9.87 -2.94
C GLU A 62 11.37 -8.64 -2.10
N VAL A 63 11.55 -8.85 -0.80
CA VAL A 63 12.13 -7.86 0.12
C VAL A 63 13.41 -8.45 0.70
N SER A 64 14.51 -7.71 0.62
CA SER A 64 15.85 -8.25 0.84
C SER A 64 16.66 -7.43 1.83
N GLY A 65 17.55 -8.12 2.58
CA GLY A 65 18.56 -7.47 3.39
C GLY A 65 18.09 -6.97 4.76
N GLY A 66 16.84 -7.23 5.14
CA GLY A 66 16.34 -7.01 6.49
C GLY A 66 16.40 -5.58 7.01
N GLN A 67 16.45 -4.59 6.11
CA GLN A 67 16.39 -3.15 6.40
C GLN A 67 15.60 -2.40 5.32
N GLU A 68 14.76 -3.11 4.57
CA GLU A 68 14.01 -2.51 3.48
C GLU A 68 12.74 -1.85 4.02
N THR A 69 12.52 -0.58 3.65
CA THR A 69 11.33 0.17 4.04
C THR A 69 10.21 -0.07 3.04
N ILE A 70 9.07 -0.54 3.54
CA ILE A 70 7.80 -0.55 2.81
C ILE A 70 7.10 0.77 3.08
N TRP A 71 6.56 1.37 2.04
CA TRP A 71 5.86 2.64 2.13
C TRP A 71 4.48 2.56 1.48
N VAL A 72 3.54 3.32 2.05
CA VAL A 72 2.20 3.56 1.51
C VAL A 72 2.00 5.06 1.42
N GLU A 73 1.70 5.53 0.21
CA GLU A 73 1.37 6.93 -0.01
C GLU A 73 -0.11 7.07 -0.34
N MET A 74 -0.72 8.06 0.30
CA MET A 74 -2.13 8.40 0.15
C MET A 74 -2.30 9.86 -0.21
N LEU A 75 -3.18 10.11 -1.17
CA LEU A 75 -3.60 11.43 -1.61
C LEU A 75 -5.10 11.56 -1.38
N ASN A 76 -5.50 12.55 -0.60
CA ASN A 76 -6.90 12.94 -0.50
C ASN A 76 -7.18 14.06 -1.50
N GLY A 77 -7.98 13.76 -2.52
CA GLY A 77 -8.47 14.70 -3.53
C GLY A 77 -9.55 15.63 -3.01
N ASP A 78 -10.16 15.32 -1.87
CA ASP A 78 -11.10 16.18 -1.18
C ASP A 78 -10.38 17.03 -0.11
N ALA A 79 -10.49 18.35 -0.22
CA ALA A 79 -9.89 19.30 0.73
C ALA A 79 -10.77 19.56 1.96
N ALA A 80 -12.04 19.13 1.96
CA ALA A 80 -13.03 19.47 2.98
C ALA A 80 -13.30 18.32 3.96
N ASN A 81 -13.35 17.07 3.47
CA ASN A 81 -13.70 15.93 4.32
C ASN A 81 -12.51 15.00 4.58
N LYS A 82 -12.54 14.41 5.78
CA LYS A 82 -11.60 13.34 6.16
C LYS A 82 -12.16 12.02 5.68
N HIS A 83 -11.32 11.27 4.99
CA HIS A 83 -11.62 9.91 4.57
C HIS A 83 -10.71 8.93 5.30
N ALA A 84 -11.24 7.75 5.61
CA ALA A 84 -10.49 6.70 6.26
C ALA A 84 -10.51 5.46 5.37
N ILE A 85 -9.33 5.01 4.96
CA ILE A 85 -9.14 3.76 4.24
C ILE A 85 -8.29 2.82 5.09
N THR A 86 -8.27 1.53 4.74
CA THR A 86 -7.37 0.56 5.36
C THR A 86 -6.50 -0.09 4.30
N VAL A 87 -5.18 -0.10 4.52
CA VAL A 87 -4.21 -0.82 3.70
C VAL A 87 -3.58 -1.92 4.55
N THR A 88 -3.64 -3.17 4.09
CA THR A 88 -3.01 -4.32 4.72
C THR A 88 -2.02 -4.93 3.75
N ILE A 89 -0.78 -5.13 4.21
CA ILE A 89 0.30 -5.74 3.42
C ILE A 89 0.72 -7.01 4.14
N ALA A 90 0.55 -8.16 3.47
CA ALA A 90 0.96 -9.45 4.02
C ALA A 90 2.38 -9.80 3.55
N LEU A 91 3.22 -10.13 4.52
CA LEU A 91 4.63 -10.47 4.33
C LEU A 91 4.88 -11.91 4.75
N GLN A 92 5.74 -12.59 4.02
CA GLN A 92 6.24 -13.92 4.37
C GLN A 92 7.77 -13.87 4.47
N GLY A 93 8.29 -14.05 5.68
CA GLY A 93 9.74 -14.17 5.90
C GLY A 93 10.30 -15.49 5.36
N VAL A 94 11.54 -15.46 4.89
CA VAL A 94 12.32 -16.67 4.63
C VAL A 94 13.31 -16.89 5.76
N ALA A 95 13.28 -18.08 6.37
CA ALA A 95 14.27 -18.46 7.36
C ALA A 95 15.60 -18.75 6.64
N SER A 96 16.68 -18.17 7.17
CA SER A 96 18.07 -18.50 6.81
C SER A 96 18.49 -19.83 7.41
#